data_AF-A0A956RIR7-F1
#
_entry.id   AF-A0A956RIR7-F1
#
_cell.length_a   1.000
_cell.length_b   1.000
_cell.length_c   1.000
_cell.angle_alpha   90.00
_cell.angle_beta   90.00
_cell.angle_gamma   90.00
#
_symmetry.space_group_name_H-M   'P 1'
#
loop_
_entity.id
_entity.type
_entity.pdbx_description
1 polymer ?
#
loop_
_entity_poly.entity_id
_entity_poly.type
_entity_poly.pdbx_seq_one_letter_code
_entity_poly.pdbx_strand_id
1 'polypeptide(L)' 'AGDVNGDGLADVIVGAYGFDANGESYAGRSYVVLRALACE' A
#
# COMPACT_ATOMS: atom_id res chain seq x y z
N ALA A 1 1.74 -0.42 10.35
CA ALA A 1 1.73 0.81 9.54
C ALA A 1 2.79 1.73 10.11
N GLY A 2 3.58 2.38 9.26
CA GLY A 2 4.81 3.12 9.60
C GLY A 2 5.40 3.77 8.36
N ASP A 3 6.47 4.54 8.50
CA ASP A 3 7.16 5.21 7.38
C ASP A 3 7.98 4.18 6.57
N VAL A 4 7.56 3.92 5.32
CA VAL A 4 8.15 2.90 4.44
C VAL A 4 9.21 3.49 3.52
N ASN A 5 9.07 4.76 3.14
CA ASN A 5 9.97 5.41 2.17
C ASN A 5 11.01 6.36 2.83
N GLY A 6 10.91 6.58 4.14
CA GLY A 6 11.85 7.38 4.92
C GLY A 6 11.61 8.89 4.86
N ASP A 7 10.39 9.33 4.55
CA ASP A 7 10.05 10.76 4.44
C ASP A 7 9.64 11.41 5.78
N GLY A 8 9.57 10.61 6.85
CA GLY A 8 9.19 11.04 8.18
C GLY A 8 7.68 11.04 8.43
N LEU A 9 6.86 10.61 7.48
CA LEU A 9 5.41 10.46 7.63
C LEU A 9 5.01 8.98 7.70
N ALA A 10 3.98 8.67 8.50
CA ALA A 10 3.49 7.30 8.59
C ALA A 10 2.67 6.92 7.35
N ASP A 11 3.06 5.81 6.72
CA ASP A 11 2.36 5.22 5.58
C ASP A 11 1.34 4.16 6.00
N VAL A 12 0.43 3.86 5.06
CA VAL A 12 -0.63 2.87 5.25
C VAL A 12 -0.43 1.69 4.30
N ILE A 13 -0.57 0.48 4.83
CA ILE A 13 -0.61 -0.75 4.05
C ILE A 13 -2.05 -1.27 4.04
N VAL A 14 -2.58 -1.57 2.85
CA VAL A 14 -3.94 -2.09 2.66
C VAL A 14 -3.87 -3.44 1.95
N GLY A 15 -4.53 -4.44 2.53
CA GLY A 15 -4.70 -5.76 1.92
C GLY A 15 -6.03 -5.86 1.17
N ALA A 16 -5.99 -6.41 -0.04
CA ALA A 16 -7.15 -6.81 -0.83
C ALA A 16 -7.12 -8.33 -0.98
N TYR A 17 -7.58 -9.05 0.06
CA TYR A 17 -7.48 -10.52 0.12
C TYR A 17 -8.30 -11.23 -0.98
N GLY A 18 -9.36 -10.60 -1.48
CA GLY A 18 -10.20 -11.12 -2.55
C GLY A 18 -9.85 -10.64 -3.95
N PHE A 19 -8.64 -10.09 -4.15
CA PHE A 19 -8.24 -9.58 -5.46
C PHE A 19 -7.92 -10.75 -6.42
N ASP A 20 -8.62 -10.81 -7.54
CA ASP A 20 -8.34 -11.76 -8.63
C ASP A 20 -7.21 -11.22 -9.51
N ALA A 21 -6.23 -12.05 -9.86
CA ALA A 21 -5.07 -11.64 -10.64
C ALA A 21 -4.54 -12.77 -11.52
N ASN A 22 -4.12 -12.44 -12.75
CA ASN A 22 -3.46 -13.38 -13.68
C ASN A 22 -4.23 -14.69 -13.92
N GLY A 23 -5.57 -14.64 -13.88
CA GLY A 23 -6.43 -15.82 -14.05
C GLY A 23 -6.67 -16.64 -12.78
N GLU A 24 -6.08 -16.25 -11.64
CA GLU A 24 -6.29 -16.89 -10.34
C GLU A 24 -7.29 -16.10 -9.48
N SER A 25 -8.29 -16.81 -8.95
CA SER A 25 -9.27 -16.23 -8.02
C SER A 25 -8.68 -16.10 -6.62
N TYR A 26 -8.98 -15.01 -5.92
CA TYR A 26 -8.48 -14.72 -4.56
C TYR A 26 -6.95 -14.75 -4.43
N ALA A 27 -6.23 -14.44 -5.51
CA ALA A 27 -4.76 -14.35 -5.52
C ALA A 27 -4.23 -13.35 -4.46
N GLY A 28 -5.06 -12.36 -4.14
CA GLY A 28 -4.76 -11.34 -3.15
C GLY A 28 -3.82 -10.26 -3.70
N ARG A 29 -3.82 -9.11 -3.04
CA ARG A 29 -2.89 -8.03 -3.32
C ARG A 29 -2.66 -7.17 -2.09
N SER A 30 -1.47 -6.59 -1.99
CA SER A 30 -1.15 -5.58 -0.98
C SER A 30 -0.76 -4.29 -1.66
N TYR A 31 -1.23 -3.17 -1.12
CA TYR A 31 -0.93 -1.83 -1.59
C TYR A 31 -0.25 -1.05 -0.47
N VAL A 32 0.75 -0.26 -0.82
CA VAL A 32 1.35 0.73 0.07
C VAL A 32 0.86 2.09 -0.41
N VAL A 33 0.18 2.81 0.47
CA VAL A 33 -0.25 4.20 0.25
C VAL A 33 0.74 5.08 0.96
N LEU A 34 1.56 5.77 0.18
CA LEU A 34 2.55 6.70 0.70
C LEU A 34 1.88 8.01 1.07
N ARG A 35 2.15 8.48 2.29
CA ARG A 35 2.02 9.89 2.60
C ARG A 35 3.16 10.64 1.91
N ALA A 36 2.95 11.93 1.69
CA ALA A 36 3.98 12.80 1.14
C ALA A 36 3.83 14.17 1.80
N LEU A 37 4.97 14.77 2.14
CA LEU A 37 5.02 16.18 2.48
C LEU A 37 5.02 16.99 1.18
N ALA A 38 3.99 17.82 0.98
CA ALA A 38 4.09 18.85 -0.05
C ALA A 38 5.02 19.94 0.50
N CYS A 39 6.09 20.25 -0.24
CA CYS A 39 6.82 21.49 -0.03
C CYS A 39 5.96 22.61 -0.62
N GLU A 40 5.69 23.67 0.16
CA GLU A 40 5.02 24.88 -0.35
C GLU A 40 5.86 25.60 -1.42
#